data_AF-A0A504HAU3-F1
#
_entry.id   AF-A0A504HAU3-F1
#
_cell.length_a   1.000
_cell.length_b   1.000
_cell.length_c   1.000
_cell.angle_alpha   90.00
_cell.angle_beta   90.00
_cell.angle_gamma   90.00
#
_symmetry.space_group_name_H-M   'P 1'
#
loop_
_entity.id
_entity.type
_entity.pdbx_description
1 polymer ?
#
loop_
_entity_poly.entity_id
_entity_poly.type
_entity_poly.pdbx_seq_one_letter_code
_entity_poly.pdbx_strand_id
1 'polypeptide(L)' 'QDNTDPAIRFVRFRPPKLERTAEGVMLSLPHIRLDRALQFLIGDHLA' A
#
# COMPACT_ATOMS: atom_id res chain seq x y z
N GLN A 1 19.20 -6.70 34.80
CA GLN A 1 19.17 -5.68 33.73
C GLN A 1 17.82 -5.79 33.06
N ASP A 2 16.85 -5.05 33.56
CA ASP A 2 15.50 -5.01 33.00
C ASP A 2 15.56 -4.31 31.64
N ASN A 3 15.52 -5.12 30.58
CA ASN A 3 15.44 -4.64 29.20
C ASN A 3 14.03 -4.10 28.95
N THR A 4 13.74 -2.92 29.50
CA THR A 4 12.46 -2.23 29.34
C THR A 4 12.46 -1.48 28.01
N ASP A 5 12.61 -2.21 26.90
CA ASP A 5 12.40 -1.64 25.58
C ASP A 5 10.89 -1.31 25.47
N PRO A 6 10.50 -0.05 25.19
CA PRO A 6 9.11 0.33 25.15
C PRO A 6 8.37 -0.47 24.08
N ALA A 7 7.26 -1.11 24.47
CA ALA A 7 6.43 -1.87 23.56
C ALA A 7 5.86 -0.97 22.45
N ILE A 8 6.39 -1.09 21.23
CA ILE A 8 5.93 -0.36 20.05
C ILE A 8 4.54 -0.84 19.67
N ARG A 9 3.58 0.08 19.58
CA ARG A 9 2.20 -0.22 19.15
C ARG A 9 1.93 0.42 17.79
N PHE A 10 1.66 -0.42 16.79
CA PHE A 10 1.23 0.03 15.47
C PHE A 10 -0.27 0.32 15.46
N VAL A 11 -0.66 1.53 15.06
CA VAL A 11 -2.07 1.89 14.90
C VAL A 11 -2.63 1.30 13.61
N ARG A 12 -3.91 0.92 13.63
CA ARG A 12 -4.63 0.46 12.45
C ARG A 12 -5.41 1.64 11.87
N PHE A 13 -5.26 1.85 10.57
CA PHE A 13 -6.01 2.88 9.85
C PHE A 13 -7.29 2.28 9.27
N ARG A 14 -8.36 3.07 9.26
CA ARG A 14 -9.54 2.72 8.48
C ARG A 14 -9.24 2.96 6.99
N PRO A 15 -9.76 2.12 6.08
CA PRO A 15 -9.56 2.32 4.64
C PRO A 15 -9.99 3.73 4.20
N PRO A 16 -9.24 4.36 3.27
CA PRO A 16 -9.62 5.65 2.71
C PRO A 16 -10.92 5.52 1.91
N LYS A 17 -11.69 6.61 1.82
CA LYS A 17 -12.85 6.66 0.92
C LYS A 17 -12.36 6.62 -0.52
N LEU A 18 -12.99 5.79 -1.34
CA LEU A 18 -12.70 5.72 -2.77
C LEU A 18 -13.57 6.78 -3.47
N GLU A 19 -12.93 7.83 -4.00
CA GLU A 19 -13.61 8.79 -4.87
C GLU A 19 -13.73 8.17 -6.27
N ARG A 20 -14.96 8.06 -6.79
CA ARG A 20 -15.25 7.61 -8.16
C ARG A 20 -15.47 8.85 -9.01
N THR A 21 -14.78 8.99 -10.15
CA THR A 21 -15.12 10.04 -11.11
C THR A 21 -16.45 9.71 -11.80
N ALA A 22 -17.09 10.73 -12.38
CA ALA A 22 -18.44 10.64 -12.95
C ALA A 22 -18.54 9.62 -14.12
N GLU A 23 -17.40 9.20 -14.67
CA GLU A 23 -17.28 8.28 -15.81
C GLU A 23 -17.12 6.80 -15.39
N GLY A 24 -17.26 6.46 -14.11
CA GLY A 24 -17.26 5.07 -13.64
C GLY A 24 -15.89 4.37 -13.63
N VAL A 25 -14.82 5.09 -13.99
CA VAL A 25 -13.44 4.60 -13.85
C VAL A 25 -12.97 4.93 -12.44
N MET A 26 -12.63 3.91 -11.65
CA MET A 26 -11.92 4.14 -10.40
C MET A 26 -10.59 4.82 -10.73
N LEU A 27 -10.38 6.06 -10.27
CA LEU A 27 -9.03 6.59 -10.12
C LEU A 27 -8.21 5.49 -9.45
N SER A 28 -7.03 5.21 -10.00
CA SER A 28 -6.09 4.20 -9.53
C SER A 28 -6.11 4.12 -8.00
N LEU A 29 -6.33 2.91 -7.47
CA LEU A 29 -6.35 2.70 -6.02
C LEU A 29 -5.06 3.31 -5.43
N PRO A 30 -5.15 4.20 -4.42
CA PRO A 30 -3.95 4.77 -3.81
C PRO A 30 -3.14 3.63 -3.21
N HIS A 31 -1.96 3.40 -3.78
CA HIS A 31 -1.08 2.30 -3.41
C HIS A 31 0.33 2.82 -3.15
N ILE A 32 1.03 2.13 -2.27
CA ILE A 32 2.43 2.44 -1.95
C ILE A 32 3.28 1.35 -2.60
N ARG A 33 4.07 1.75 -3.60
CA ARG A 33 5.08 0.89 -4.26
C ARG A 33 4.55 -0.39 -4.90
N LEU A 34 3.28 -0.43 -5.29
CA LEU A 34 2.73 -1.55 -6.05
C LEU A 34 3.45 -1.71 -7.40
N ASP A 35 3.75 -0.57 -8.04
CA ASP A 35 4.60 -0.46 -9.23
C ASP A 35 5.89 -1.28 -9.09
N ARG A 36 6.64 -1.06 -8.02
CA ARG A 36 7.89 -1.76 -7.77
C ARG A 36 7.70 -3.24 -7.45
N ALA A 37 6.61 -3.61 -6.79
CA ALA A 37 6.28 -5.01 -6.55
C ALA A 37 5.98 -5.73 -7.88
N LEU A 38 5.18 -5.11 -8.76
CA LEU A 38 4.90 -5.64 -10.09
C LEU A 38 6.17 -5.75 -10.92
N GLN A 39 7.02 -4.72 -10.93
CA GLN A 39 8.30 -4.77 -11.64
C GLN A 39 9.18 -5.93 -11.15
N PHE A 40 9.24 -6.18 -9.84
CA PHE A 40 10.00 -7.32 -9.30
C PHE A 40 9.41 -8.67 -9.71
N LEU A 41 8.08 -8.79 -9.70
CA LEU A 41 7.40 -10.07 -9.93
C LEU A 41 7.32 -10.47 -11.40
N ILE A 42 7.10 -9.50 -12.31
CA ILE A 42 6.83 -9.77 -13.73
C ILE A 42 7.70 -8.95 -14.68
N GLY A 43 8.52 -8.04 -14.18
CA GLY A 43 9.30 -7.12 -15.02
C GLY A 43 10.29 -7.82 -15.96
N ASP A 44 10.87 -8.93 -15.52
CA ASP A 44 11.81 -9.71 -16.33
C ASP A 44 11.13 -10.47 -17.48
N HIS A 45 9.82 -10.71 -17.37
CA HIS A 45 9.03 -11.42 -18.39
C HIS A 45 8.43 -10.50 -19.45
N LEU A 46 8.46 -9.19 -19.21
CA LEU A 46 7.92 -8.16 -20.09
C LEU A 46 9.01 -7.44 -20.90
N ALA A 47 10.27 -7.88 -20.75
CA ALA A 47 11.46 -7.31 -21.39
C ALA A 47 11.67 -7.81 -22.83
#